data_AF-L9UFH3-F1
#
_entry.id   AF-L9UFH3-F1
#
_cell.length_a   1.000
_cell.length_b   1.000
_cell.length_c   1.000
_cell.angle_alpha   90.00
_cell.angle_beta   90.00
_cell.angle_gamma   90.00
#
_symmetry.space_group_name_H-M   'P 1'
#
loop_
_entity.id
_entity.type
_entity.pdbx_description
1 polymer ?
#
loop_
_entity_poly.entity_id
_entity_poly.type
_entity_poly.pdbx_seq_one_letter_code
_entity_poly.pdbx_strand_id
1 'polypeptide(L)'
;MGQLQRQISLVLGAVFVTVFGLTVVGELLALESGVWTGTGSGMETDDGTSPGAAELDPIAVGGAALVLLGSAAFVLAGIREFLSVAGREFNWWQLMNFGFCVMALGWVGPLVSAIQTDVMPALIPLAVAVATLGFGLVRLGREQPDAIAATDPFPLETALTVVVGGILVIFSIMYVQLFFSLY
;
A
#
# COMPACT_ATOMS: atom_id res chain seq x y z
N MET A 1 -17.91 -20.51 -2.16
CA MET A 1 -18.20 -19.27 -2.92
C MET A 1 -17.24 -18.10 -2.67
N GLY A 2 -16.40 -18.05 -1.61
CA GLY A 2 -15.39 -16.99 -1.41
C GLY A 2 -14.05 -17.17 -2.16
N GLN A 3 -13.88 -18.21 -2.98
CA GLN A 3 -12.58 -18.55 -3.57
C GLN A 3 -12.06 -17.51 -4.56
N LEU A 4 -12.92 -16.93 -5.41
CA LEU A 4 -12.49 -15.91 -6.38
C LEU A 4 -12.02 -14.62 -5.69
N GLN A 5 -12.77 -14.11 -4.71
CA GLN A 5 -12.37 -12.93 -3.94
C GLN A 5 -11.08 -13.20 -3.13
N ARG A 6 -10.93 -14.40 -2.57
CA ARG A 6 -9.68 -14.81 -1.91
C ARG A 6 -8.50 -14.91 -2.87
N GLN A 7 -8.70 -15.43 -4.09
CA GLN A 7 -7.69 -15.45 -5.13
C GLN A 7 -7.29 -14.03 -5.55
N ILE A 8 -8.26 -13.14 -5.75
CA ILE A 8 -8.01 -11.72 -6.05
C ILE A 8 -7.21 -11.07 -4.92
N SER A 9 -7.60 -11.29 -3.67
CA SER A 9 -6.86 -10.79 -2.50
C SER A 9 -5.43 -11.33 -2.48
N LEU A 10 -5.22 -12.62 -2.78
CA LEU A 10 -3.90 -13.23 -2.84
C LEU A 10 -3.04 -12.63 -3.95
N VAL A 11 -3.61 -12.43 -5.14
CA VAL A 11 -2.92 -11.83 -6.29
C VAL A 11 -2.56 -10.37 -5.99
N LEU A 12 -3.50 -9.59 -5.47
CA LEU A 12 -3.25 -8.20 -5.06
C LEU A 12 -2.16 -8.13 -4.00
N GLY A 13 -2.26 -8.96 -2.96
CA GLY A 13 -1.25 -9.05 -1.92
C GLY A 13 0.14 -9.40 -2.47
N ALA A 14 0.23 -10.40 -3.35
CA ALA A 14 1.49 -10.78 -3.98
C ALA A 14 2.09 -9.66 -4.84
N VAL A 15 1.25 -8.97 -5.63
CA VAL A 15 1.69 -7.82 -6.44
C VAL A 15 2.19 -6.69 -5.54
N PHE A 16 1.45 -6.31 -4.51
CA PHE A 16 1.86 -5.24 -3.60
C PHE A 16 3.12 -5.59 -2.81
N VAL A 17 3.21 -6.83 -2.28
CA VAL A 17 4.43 -7.29 -1.60
C VAL A 17 5.62 -7.26 -2.55
N THR A 18 5.45 -7.62 -3.82
CA THR A 18 6.54 -7.58 -4.80
C THR A 18 6.96 -6.15 -5.10
N VAL A 19 6.01 -5.27 -5.43
CA VAL A 19 6.30 -3.87 -5.78
C VAL A 19 6.94 -3.13 -4.60
N PHE A 20 6.31 -3.18 -3.42
CA PHE A 20 6.81 -2.45 -2.25
C PHE A 20 7.99 -3.14 -1.59
N GLY A 21 8.03 -4.46 -1.56
CA GLY A 21 9.16 -5.22 -1.03
C GLY A 21 10.44 -4.96 -1.82
N LEU A 22 10.36 -4.96 -3.16
CA LEU A 22 11.50 -4.61 -4.01
C LEU A 22 11.94 -3.16 -3.81
N THR A 23 10.99 -2.24 -3.63
CA THR A 23 11.29 -0.82 -3.40
C THR A 23 12.05 -0.62 -2.07
N VAL A 24 11.52 -1.19 -0.97
CA VAL A 24 12.14 -1.10 0.36
C VAL A 24 13.51 -1.79 0.39
N VAL A 25 13.65 -2.95 -0.24
CA VAL A 25 14.95 -3.64 -0.34
C VAL A 25 15.94 -2.82 -1.17
N GLY A 26 15.49 -2.20 -2.27
CA GLY A 26 16.31 -1.32 -3.09
C GLY A 26 16.86 -0.13 -2.29
N GLU A 27 16.02 0.53 -1.49
CA GLU A 27 16.44 1.63 -0.62
C GLU A 27 17.43 1.18 0.45
N LEU A 28 17.17 0.04 1.12
CA LEU A 28 18.07 -0.50 2.13
C LEU A 28 19.45 -0.82 1.53
N LEU A 29 19.49 -1.39 0.33
CA LEU A 29 20.74 -1.69 -0.38
C LEU A 29 21.46 -0.41 -0.84
N ALA A 30 20.74 0.62 -1.27
CA ALA A 30 21.33 1.92 -1.62
C ALA A 30 21.95 2.60 -0.38
N LEU A 31 21.27 2.53 0.77
CA LEU A 31 21.79 3.03 2.05
C LEU A 31 23.03 2.26 2.52
N GLU A 32 23.00 0.93 2.45
CA GLU A 32 24.11 0.07 2.89
C GLU A 32 25.35 0.20 2.01
N SER A 33 25.17 0.30 0.69
CA SER A 33 26.28 0.37 -0.26
C SER A 33 26.96 1.75 -0.31
N GLY A 34 26.39 2.79 0.30
CA GLY A 34 26.83 4.17 0.16
C GLY A 34 26.78 4.67 -1.29
N VAL A 35 26.27 3.84 -2.22
CA VAL A 35 25.95 4.22 -3.59
C VAL A 35 24.64 4.95 -3.48
N TRP A 36 24.76 6.25 -3.28
CA TRP A 36 23.70 7.18 -3.54
C TRP A 36 23.25 6.96 -4.99
N THR A 37 22.14 6.24 -5.19
CA THR A 37 21.39 6.34 -6.43
C THR A 37 20.85 7.76 -6.40
N GLY A 38 21.60 8.65 -7.06
CA GLY A 38 21.48 10.10 -6.99
C GLY A 38 20.05 10.52 -7.27
N THR A 39 19.36 10.77 -6.17
CA THR A 39 17.98 11.13 -6.15
C THR A 39 17.75 12.02 -4.89
N GLY A 40 18.75 12.26 -4.04
CA GLY A 40 18.74 13.46 -3.21
C GLY A 40 19.00 14.70 -4.07
N SER A 41 18.24 15.77 -3.88
CA SER A 41 18.61 17.12 -4.30
C SER A 41 19.92 17.55 -3.61
N GLY A 42 21.05 17.03 -4.08
CA GLY A 42 22.38 17.52 -3.77
C GLY A 42 22.79 18.45 -4.88
N MET A 43 22.38 19.71 -4.74
CA MET A 43 23.25 20.80 -5.15
C MET A 43 24.60 20.51 -4.49
N GLU A 44 25.67 20.35 -5.29
CA GLU A 44 27.03 20.36 -4.77
C GLU A 44 27.16 21.58 -3.86
N THR A 45 27.14 21.38 -2.54
CA THR A 45 27.67 22.37 -1.63
C THR A 45 29.18 22.27 -1.78
N ASP A 46 29.76 23.31 -2.38
CA ASP A 46 31.19 23.58 -2.58
C ASP A 46 32.03 23.59 -1.27
N ASP A 47 31.44 23.21 -0.14
CA ASP A 47 32.07 23.07 1.17
C ASP A 47 32.10 21.59 1.54
N GLY A 48 33.29 20.97 1.45
CA GLY A 48 33.59 19.54 1.66
C GLY A 48 33.16 18.92 2.99
N THR A 49 31.87 18.96 3.28
CA THR A 49 31.21 18.29 4.40
C THR A 49 30.84 16.90 3.90
N SER A 50 31.43 15.87 4.51
CA SER A 50 31.06 14.47 4.24
C SER A 50 29.54 14.34 4.27
N PRO A 51 28.91 13.62 3.31
CA PRO A 51 27.48 13.39 3.34
C PRO A 51 27.17 12.68 4.65
N GLY A 52 26.63 13.43 5.62
CA GLY A 52 26.13 12.86 6.85
C GLY A 52 25.05 11.86 6.45
N ALA A 53 25.09 10.67 7.06
CA ALA A 53 24.07 9.64 6.86
C ALA A 53 22.70 10.31 6.80
N ALA A 54 22.08 10.31 5.62
CA ALA A 54 20.78 10.94 5.43
C ALA A 54 19.82 10.30 6.43
N GLU A 55 19.35 11.08 7.41
CA GLU A 55 18.38 10.59 8.38
C GLU A 55 17.15 10.13 7.60
N LEU A 56 16.82 8.84 7.74
CA LEU A 56 15.59 8.27 7.22
C LEU A 56 14.41 9.05 7.79
N ASP A 57 13.59 9.64 6.91
CA ASP A 57 12.37 10.35 7.34
C ASP A 57 11.46 9.36 8.09
N PRO A 58 11.18 9.59 9.40
CA PRO A 58 10.31 8.71 10.18
C PRO A 58 8.93 8.51 9.57
N ILE A 59 8.41 9.51 8.84
CA ILE A 59 7.11 9.45 8.16
C ILE A 59 7.19 8.48 6.98
N ALA A 60 8.26 8.51 6.21
CA ALA A 60 8.48 7.60 5.09
C ALA A 60 8.65 6.14 5.57
N VAL A 61 9.44 5.92 6.62
CA VAL A 61 9.66 4.59 7.21
C VAL A 61 8.35 4.03 7.79
N GLY A 62 7.62 4.85 8.56
CA GLY A 62 6.32 4.47 9.11
C GLY A 62 5.30 4.15 8.00
N GLY A 63 5.28 4.96 6.94
CA GLY A 63 4.45 4.75 5.76
C GLY A 63 4.76 3.41 5.07
N ALA A 64 6.03 3.15 4.77
CA ALA A 64 6.48 1.91 4.15
C ALA A 64 6.14 0.67 4.98
N ALA A 65 6.33 0.73 6.30
CA ALA A 65 5.96 -0.36 7.20
C ALA A 65 4.45 -0.65 7.17
N LEU A 66 3.61 0.38 7.16
CA LEU A 66 2.16 0.23 7.04
C LEU A 66 1.77 -0.35 5.68
N VAL A 67 2.38 0.10 4.58
CA VAL A 67 2.10 -0.44 3.25
C VAL A 67 2.45 -1.93 3.17
N LEU A 68 3.60 -2.34 3.71
CA LEU A 68 3.99 -3.74 3.77
C LEU A 68 3.02 -4.56 4.65
N LEU A 69 2.58 -4.00 5.79
CA LEU A 69 1.62 -4.66 6.67
C LEU A 69 0.24 -4.81 6.00
N GLY A 70 -0.22 -3.79 5.28
CA GLY A 70 -1.43 -3.84 4.47
C GLY A 70 -1.32 -4.89 3.36
N SER A 71 -0.17 -4.95 2.67
CA SER A 71 0.13 -5.95 1.64
C SER A 71 0.10 -7.37 2.20
N ALA A 72 0.69 -7.59 3.38
CA ALA A 72 0.67 -8.87 4.08
C ALA A 72 -0.75 -9.28 4.49
N ALA A 73 -1.59 -8.33 4.91
CA ALA A 73 -2.98 -8.61 5.26
C ALA A 73 -3.78 -9.15 4.06
N PHE A 74 -3.54 -8.66 2.84
CA PHE A 74 -4.13 -9.21 1.62
C PHE A 74 -3.71 -10.65 1.33
N VAL A 75 -2.42 -10.96 1.52
CA VAL A 75 -1.90 -12.32 1.38
C VAL A 75 -2.54 -13.24 2.41
N LEU A 76 -2.60 -12.82 3.67
CA LEU A 76 -3.23 -13.59 4.75
C LEU A 76 -4.71 -13.82 4.49
N ALA A 77 -5.45 -12.81 4.04
CA ALA A 77 -6.86 -12.94 3.65
C ALA A 77 -7.07 -13.91 2.47
N GLY A 78 -6.10 -14.02 1.56
CA GLY A 78 -6.13 -15.00 0.49
C GLY A 78 -5.96 -16.43 1.01
N ILE A 79 -4.97 -16.65 1.88
CA ILE A 79 -4.54 -18.00 2.30
C ILE A 79 -5.39 -18.53 3.47
N ARG A 80 -5.78 -17.68 4.41
CA ARG A 80 -6.49 -18.05 5.64
C ARG A 80 -7.95 -17.63 5.58
N GLU A 81 -8.83 -18.48 6.09
CA GLU A 81 -10.25 -18.17 6.20
C GLU A 81 -10.58 -17.38 7.47
N PHE A 82 -9.86 -17.68 8.55
CA PHE A 82 -9.94 -16.99 9.84
C PHE A 82 -8.53 -16.80 10.42
N LEU A 83 -8.34 -15.71 11.16
CA LEU A 83 -7.14 -15.43 11.94
C LEU A 83 -7.57 -15.08 13.37
N SER A 84 -7.08 -15.81 14.37
CA SER A 84 -7.31 -15.47 15.77
C SER A 84 -6.18 -14.59 16.28
N VAL A 85 -6.51 -13.38 16.74
CA VAL A 85 -5.57 -12.44 17.36
C VAL A 85 -6.10 -12.04 18.72
N ALA A 86 -5.34 -12.29 19.78
CA ALA A 86 -5.73 -11.99 21.16
C ALA A 86 -7.12 -12.54 21.56
N GLY A 87 -7.46 -13.73 21.06
CA GLY A 87 -8.75 -14.39 21.33
C GLY A 87 -9.94 -13.84 20.53
N ARG A 88 -9.72 -12.88 19.61
CA ARG A 88 -10.73 -12.43 18.64
C ARG A 88 -10.47 -13.10 17.29
N GLU A 89 -11.52 -13.66 16.70
CA GLU A 89 -11.46 -14.22 15.35
C GLU A 89 -11.78 -13.14 14.32
N PHE A 90 -10.88 -12.97 13.37
CA PHE A 90 -11.04 -12.11 12.21
C PHE A 90 -11.26 -12.98 10.99
N ASN A 91 -12.34 -12.72 10.24
CA ASN A 91 -12.57 -13.43 8.98
C ASN A 91 -11.68 -12.85 7.86
N TRP A 92 -11.47 -13.64 6.81
CA TRP A 92 -10.71 -13.24 5.64
C TRP A 92 -11.20 -11.92 5.01
N TRP A 93 -12.51 -11.66 5.06
CA TRP A 93 -13.12 -10.43 4.58
C TRP A 93 -12.65 -9.20 5.36
N GLN A 94 -12.66 -9.28 6.69
CA GLN A 94 -12.17 -8.23 7.58
C GLN A 94 -10.67 -8.04 7.40
N LEU A 95 -9.89 -9.12 7.24
CA LEU A 95 -8.46 -9.04 6.97
C LEU A 95 -8.16 -8.32 5.64
N MET A 96 -8.93 -8.60 4.58
CA MET A 96 -8.79 -7.93 3.29
C MET A 96 -9.12 -6.43 3.41
N ASN A 97 -10.21 -6.07 4.07
CA ASN A 97 -10.61 -4.67 4.25
C ASN A 97 -9.67 -3.90 5.20
N PHE A 98 -9.14 -4.60 6.21
CA PHE A 98 -8.06 -4.07 7.04
C PHE A 98 -6.81 -3.80 6.19
N GLY A 99 -6.46 -4.68 5.25
CA GLY A 99 -5.40 -4.46 4.28
C GLY A 99 -5.55 -3.16 3.49
N PHE A 100 -6.74 -2.87 2.96
CA PHE A 100 -7.03 -1.60 2.27
C PHE A 100 -6.82 -0.39 3.20
N CYS A 101 -7.31 -0.44 4.43
CA CYS A 101 -7.18 0.65 5.39
C CYS A 101 -5.72 0.92 5.75
N VAL A 102 -4.97 -0.11 6.12
CA VAL A 102 -3.56 0.05 6.54
C VAL A 102 -2.71 0.54 5.38
N MET A 103 -2.91 0.00 4.17
CA MET A 103 -2.19 0.43 2.99
C MET A 103 -2.45 1.91 2.67
N ALA A 104 -3.72 2.33 2.71
CA ALA A 104 -4.08 3.73 2.50
C ALA A 104 -3.43 4.66 3.54
N LEU A 105 -3.46 4.28 4.83
CA LEU A 105 -2.79 5.04 5.89
C LEU A 105 -1.28 5.16 5.66
N GLY A 106 -0.65 4.11 5.12
CA GLY A 106 0.76 4.12 4.77
C GLY A 106 1.13 5.15 3.70
N TRP A 107 0.19 5.56 2.84
CA TRP A 107 0.43 6.59 1.82
C TRP A 107 0.07 8.01 2.27
N VAL A 108 -0.91 8.18 3.17
CA VAL A 108 -1.40 9.51 3.56
C VAL A 108 -0.28 10.39 4.11
N GLY A 109 0.56 9.87 5.00
CA GLY A 109 1.67 10.63 5.60
C GLY A 109 2.65 11.18 4.54
N PRO A 110 3.29 10.31 3.75
CA PRO A 110 4.18 10.73 2.67
C PRO A 110 3.53 11.67 1.65
N LEU A 111 2.27 11.41 1.26
CA LEU A 111 1.55 12.26 0.31
C LEU A 111 1.22 13.64 0.86
N VAL A 112 0.87 13.75 2.15
CA VAL A 112 0.66 15.04 2.81
C VAL A 112 1.97 15.85 2.86
N SER A 113 3.10 15.19 3.10
CA SER A 113 4.42 15.84 3.04
C SER A 113 4.73 16.31 1.60
N ALA A 114 4.48 15.48 0.60
CA ALA A 114 4.68 15.84 -0.81
C ALA A 114 3.83 17.04 -1.28
N ILE A 115 2.60 17.21 -0.77
CA ILE A 115 1.76 18.39 -1.05
C ILE A 115 2.41 19.69 -0.57
N GLN A 116 3.19 19.66 0.51
CA GLN A 116 3.89 20.85 0.99
C GLN A 116 4.98 21.30 0.02
N THR A 117 5.52 20.37 -0.78
CA THR A 117 6.56 20.61 -1.78
C THR A 117 5.96 20.96 -3.15
N ASP A 118 5.03 20.15 -3.66
CA ASP A 118 4.29 20.40 -4.90
C ASP A 118 2.87 19.84 -4.82
N VAL A 119 1.90 20.76 -4.83
CA VAL A 119 0.49 20.47 -4.56
C VAL A 119 -0.14 19.65 -5.69
N MET A 120 0.17 19.95 -6.95
CA MET A 120 -0.59 19.40 -8.08
C MET A 120 -0.39 17.89 -8.32
N PRO A 121 0.84 17.34 -8.34
CA PRO A 121 1.05 15.92 -8.57
C PRO A 121 0.61 15.04 -7.38
N ALA A 122 0.60 15.58 -6.15
CA ALA A 122 0.29 14.81 -4.95
C ALA A 122 -1.21 14.75 -4.58
N LEU A 123 -2.03 15.67 -5.09
CA LEU A 123 -3.47 15.70 -4.79
C LEU A 123 -4.26 14.49 -5.31
N ILE A 124 -3.96 14.01 -6.53
CA ILE A 124 -4.67 12.86 -7.10
C ILE A 124 -4.37 11.58 -6.31
N PRO A 125 -3.09 11.20 -6.07
CA PRO A 125 -2.78 10.05 -5.21
C PRO A 125 -3.35 10.19 -3.80
N LEU A 126 -3.38 11.39 -3.21
CA LEU A 126 -3.97 11.59 -1.89
C LEU A 126 -5.48 11.33 -1.91
N ALA A 127 -6.20 11.83 -2.92
CA ALA A 127 -7.63 11.56 -3.07
C ALA A 127 -7.90 10.05 -3.20
N VAL A 128 -7.05 9.32 -3.93
CA VAL A 128 -7.14 7.85 -4.07
C VAL A 128 -6.87 7.16 -2.74
N ALA A 129 -5.86 7.59 -1.98
CA ALA A 129 -5.57 7.04 -0.65
C ALA A 129 -6.77 7.24 0.29
N VAL A 130 -7.33 8.45 0.34
CA VAL A 130 -8.51 8.76 1.17
C VAL A 130 -9.73 7.96 0.74
N ALA A 131 -10.00 7.85 -0.56
CA ALA A 131 -11.10 7.04 -1.08
C ALA A 131 -10.93 5.56 -0.74
N THR A 132 -9.71 5.04 -0.80
CA THR A 132 -9.38 3.65 -0.44
C THR A 132 -9.57 3.40 1.05
N LEU A 133 -9.15 4.34 1.90
CA LEU A 133 -9.40 4.27 3.33
C LEU A 133 -10.90 4.24 3.62
N GLY A 134 -11.68 5.14 3.00
CA GLY A 134 -13.13 5.15 3.11
C GLY A 134 -13.77 3.84 2.66
N PHE A 135 -13.31 3.29 1.53
CA PHE A 135 -13.76 2.00 1.02
C PHE A 135 -13.50 0.84 2.00
N GLY A 136 -12.29 0.76 2.55
CA GLY A 136 -11.94 -0.26 3.54
C GLY A 136 -12.77 -0.12 4.82
N LEU A 137 -12.92 1.11 5.35
CA LEU A 137 -13.68 1.38 6.56
C LEU A 137 -15.17 1.04 6.41
N VAL A 138 -15.78 1.43 5.30
CA VAL A 138 -17.20 1.12 5.02
C VAL A 138 -17.42 -0.39 4.95
N ARG A 139 -16.47 -1.14 4.39
CA ARG A 139 -16.59 -2.61 4.27
C ARG A 139 -16.23 -3.35 5.56
N LEU A 140 -15.39 -2.80 6.43
CA LEU A 140 -15.14 -3.34 7.76
C LEU A 140 -16.39 -3.33 8.64
N GLY A 141 -17.26 -2.32 8.47
CA GLY A 141 -18.54 -2.22 9.16
C GLY A 141 -19.66 -3.09 8.58
N ARG A 142 -19.41 -3.80 7.46
CA ARG A 142 -20.38 -4.67 6.81
C ARG A 142 -20.10 -6.13 7.10
N GLU A 143 -21.16 -6.91 7.22
CA GLU A 143 -21.07 -8.36 7.30
C GLU A 143 -20.46 -8.93 6.02
N GLN A 144 -19.86 -10.12 6.14
CA GLN A 144 -19.33 -10.82 4.98
C GLN A 144 -20.48 -11.09 4.00
N PRO A 145 -20.30 -10.86 2.70
CA PRO A 145 -21.32 -11.21 1.71
C PRO A 145 -21.73 -12.69 1.85
N ASP A 146 -23.03 -12.91 2.02
CA ASP A 146 -23.61 -14.24 2.00
C ASP A 146 -23.31 -14.95 0.67
N ALA A 147 -23.26 -16.28 0.70
CA ALA A 147 -22.95 -17.10 -0.46
C ALA A 147 -23.85 -16.71 -1.65
N ILE A 148 -23.23 -16.07 -2.64
CA ILE A 148 -23.87 -15.59 -3.87
C ILE A 148 -24.67 -16.73 -4.49
N ALA A 149 -25.96 -16.51 -4.75
CA ALA A 149 -26.78 -17.42 -5.53
C ALA A 149 -26.06 -17.70 -6.87
N ALA A 150 -25.95 -18.97 -7.25
CA ALA A 150 -25.13 -19.47 -8.37
C ALA A 150 -25.44 -18.87 -9.76
N THR A 151 -26.34 -17.90 -9.84
CA THR A 151 -26.82 -17.22 -11.04
C THR A 151 -26.04 -15.96 -11.42
N ASP A 152 -25.23 -15.37 -10.52
CA ASP A 152 -24.43 -14.17 -10.85
C ASP A 152 -22.95 -14.51 -11.05
N PRO A 153 -22.42 -14.49 -12.29
CA PRO A 153 -21.04 -14.85 -12.58
C PRO A 153 -20.03 -13.80 -12.10
N PHE A 154 -20.45 -12.55 -11.85
CA PHE A 154 -19.55 -11.49 -11.40
C PHE A 154 -20.24 -10.51 -10.45
N PRO A 155 -20.36 -10.87 -9.16
CA PRO A 155 -21.07 -10.07 -8.18
C PRO A 155 -20.39 -8.71 -7.98
N LEU A 156 -21.21 -7.68 -7.74
CA LEU A 156 -20.81 -6.28 -7.61
C LEU A 156 -19.62 -6.08 -6.65
N GLU A 157 -19.57 -6.81 -5.54
CA GLU A 157 -18.49 -6.68 -4.56
C GLU A 157 -17.14 -7.20 -5.07
N THR A 158 -17.16 -8.26 -5.88
CA THR A 158 -15.95 -8.74 -6.55
C THR A 158 -15.51 -7.70 -7.59
N ALA A 159 -16.45 -7.17 -8.36
CA ALA A 159 -16.17 -6.12 -9.34
C ALA A 159 -15.53 -4.90 -8.70
N LEU A 160 -16.11 -4.39 -7.61
CA LEU A 160 -15.57 -3.26 -6.86
C LEU A 160 -14.18 -3.56 -6.29
N THR A 161 -13.96 -4.77 -5.75
CA THR A 161 -12.64 -5.15 -5.23
C THR A 161 -11.58 -5.18 -6.33
N VAL A 162 -11.92 -5.69 -7.52
CA VAL A 162 -11.03 -5.71 -8.69
C VAL A 162 -10.75 -4.28 -9.19
N VAL A 163 -11.77 -3.44 -9.30
CA VAL A 163 -11.62 -2.05 -9.76
C VAL A 163 -10.77 -1.25 -8.79
N VAL A 164 -11.10 -1.28 -7.49
CA VAL A 164 -10.33 -0.57 -6.46
C VAL A 164 -8.91 -1.13 -6.36
N GLY A 165 -8.75 -2.45 -6.36
CA GLY A 165 -7.44 -3.09 -6.34
C GLY A 165 -6.60 -2.74 -7.57
N GLY A 166 -7.19 -2.71 -8.76
CA GLY A 166 -6.52 -2.32 -10.00
C GLY A 166 -6.07 -0.86 -9.99
N ILE A 167 -6.93 0.06 -9.53
CA ILE A 167 -6.57 1.47 -9.33
C ILE A 167 -5.39 1.56 -8.37
N LEU A 168 -5.43 0.85 -7.24
CA LEU A 168 -4.34 0.85 -6.28
C LEU A 168 -3.04 0.33 -6.87
N VAL A 169 -3.05 -0.74 -7.67
CA VAL A 169 -1.83 -1.24 -8.33
C VAL A 169 -1.23 -0.18 -9.24
N ILE A 170 -2.06 0.50 -10.05
CA ILE A 170 -1.60 1.57 -10.94
C ILE A 170 -0.98 2.71 -10.11
N PHE A 171 -1.66 3.16 -9.07
CA PHE A 171 -1.17 4.23 -8.21
C PHE A 171 0.05 3.83 -7.38
N SER A 172 0.18 2.57 -6.97
CA SER A 172 1.40 2.05 -6.33
C SER A 172 2.59 2.13 -7.27
N ILE A 173 2.42 1.73 -8.54
CA ILE A 173 3.48 1.82 -9.56
C ILE A 173 3.84 3.28 -9.81
N MET A 174 2.84 4.16 -9.97
CA MET A 174 3.06 5.59 -10.14
C MET A 174 3.73 6.22 -8.92
N TYR A 175 3.35 5.83 -7.70
CA TYR A 175 3.94 6.32 -6.46
C TYR A 175 5.41 5.93 -6.37
N VAL A 176 5.74 4.67 -6.65
CA VAL A 176 7.13 4.19 -6.71
C VAL A 176 7.91 4.96 -7.78
N GLN A 177 7.33 5.18 -8.96
CA GLN A 177 7.98 5.97 -10.03
C GLN A 177 8.19 7.43 -9.64
N LEU A 178 7.19 8.07 -9.02
CA LEU A 178 7.28 9.44 -8.51
C LEU A 178 8.37 9.54 -7.46
N PHE A 179 8.40 8.61 -6.52
CA PHE A 179 9.39 8.56 -5.44
C PHE A 179 10.83 8.43 -6.00
N PHE A 180 11.05 7.58 -7.00
CA PHE A 180 12.34 7.43 -7.70
C PHE A 180 12.66 8.54 -8.74
N SER A 181 11.73 9.46 -9.00
CA SER A 181 11.93 10.56 -9.95
C SER A 181 12.05 11.94 -9.31
N LEU A 182 11.45 12.09 -8.12
CA LEU A 182 11.43 13.34 -7.35
C LEU A 182 12.57 13.40 -6.36
N TYR A 183 12.89 12.25 -5.80
CA TYR A 183 14.24 12.02 -5.44
C TYR A 183 14.85 11.54 -6.74
#